data_AF-A0A944BNH0-F1
#
_entry.id   AF-A0A944BNH0-F1
#
_cell.length_a   1.000
_cell.length_b   1.000
_cell.length_c   1.000
_cell.angle_alpha   90.00
_cell.angle_beta   90.00
_cell.angle_gamma   90.00
#
_symmetry.space_group_name_H-M   'P 1'
#
loop_
_entity.id
_entity.type
_entity.pdbx_description
1 polymer ?
#
loop_
_entity_poly.entity_id
_entity_poly.type
_entity_poly.pdbx_seq_one_letter_code
_entity_poly.pdbx_strand_id
1 'polypeptide(L)'
;MLKSKKIKSLVLLTFATVALVGCDDEVRLPTNYEDPIFTVSEDQSVYGNDWEKYYNSVSSSSEIYSKLADKLLLKIADVAHNYSDGNGSKVYAVTPDYFKGSVADQYDKAAALKAENNLSVKAQKSLVDTVKAGTYSKDNLFIEKKYAQYLKENYYYLDVNTADFDAQGKLLTPYLEFDKVFANADNPVYQTYMEKEVMDEMKINYLTAEYIYTKSYASIGNTNARKVQIIALTDRSDEPGAAKNLLNAYINDYVMGEKRDDDFSILSRLWKGITKSTADEVALGRYGNEIVLSSEEEAWLRTNDILPENSIYDDSSSSTLTGKVLADKKKLERGKDDYNFVDSSLESSYTGAYAYDIETGIRKAIDDIATKNLVTEGIYLSSSGISNVPSDLSSRIFSPKLSTNKNTIKEMKEHPGTKKDISLYGKDGYRYLTVADSSTGTNDDIIYYDASSKTYYLTRLLDVVDTSSLAINSSTSVYDTAEKKEQIAREIAYVMSTTGSYKTNSAVYWFSRTKFKYTDEDFLEYM
;
A
#
# COMPACT_ATOMS: atom_id res chain seq x y z
N MET A 1 -2.97 62.29 1.64
CA MET A 1 -2.04 61.79 0.60
C MET A 1 -1.40 60.51 1.15
N LEU A 2 -1.44 59.34 0.49
CA LEU A 2 -0.64 58.93 -0.70
C LEU A 2 0.87 58.90 -0.36
N LYS A 3 1.71 57.86 -0.53
CA LYS A 3 1.73 56.53 -1.26
C LYS A 3 2.77 55.62 -0.51
N SER A 4 3.05 54.32 -0.74
CA SER A 4 2.50 53.18 -1.54
C SER A 4 3.31 51.88 -1.17
N LYS A 5 2.73 50.82 -0.58
CA LYS A 5 2.24 49.56 -1.22
C LYS A 5 3.32 48.55 -1.74
N LYS A 6 3.12 47.24 -1.49
CA LYS A 6 3.83 45.99 -1.97
C LYS A 6 4.89 45.40 -1.00
N ILE A 7 5.30 44.10 -1.02
CA ILE A 7 4.73 42.73 -1.28
C ILE A 7 5.88 41.74 -1.67
N LYS A 8 5.86 40.48 -1.19
CA LYS A 8 6.80 39.32 -1.48
C LYS A 8 8.23 39.48 -0.90
N SER A 9 9.03 38.43 -0.69
CA SER A 9 8.95 36.96 -0.94
C SER A 9 9.50 36.16 0.26
N LEU A 10 8.95 34.99 0.63
CA LEU A 10 9.39 33.63 0.24
C LEU A 10 10.92 33.36 0.29
N VAL A 11 11.34 32.61 1.30
CA VAL A 11 12.49 31.67 1.36
C VAL A 11 11.91 30.48 2.17
N LEU A 12 11.74 29.24 1.68
CA LEU A 12 12.53 28.41 0.76
C LEU A 12 13.82 27.88 1.39
N LEU A 13 13.66 27.10 2.47
CA LEU A 13 14.59 26.02 2.77
C LEU A 13 14.11 24.75 2.06
N THR A 14 14.99 24.19 1.25
CA THR A 14 14.99 22.77 0.83
C THR A 14 15.34 21.87 2.03
N PHE A 15 15.45 20.55 1.80
CA PHE A 15 16.18 19.64 2.70
C PHE A 15 17.67 20.01 2.75
N ALA A 16 17.97 21.10 3.45
CA ALA A 16 19.28 21.28 4.06
C ALA A 16 19.39 20.32 5.25
N THR A 17 20.61 19.92 5.55
CA THR A 17 21.01 19.38 6.86
C THR A 17 20.57 20.32 8.00
N VAL A 18 20.65 19.84 9.24
CA VAL A 18 20.76 20.74 10.40
C VAL A 18 22.10 21.47 10.27
N ALA A 19 22.10 22.56 9.52
CA ALA A 19 23.25 23.43 9.31
C ALA A 19 23.41 24.32 10.55
N LEU A 20 23.85 23.72 11.66
CA LEU A 20 24.59 24.43 12.68
C LEU A 20 25.72 25.18 11.96
N VAL A 21 25.76 26.51 12.14
CA VAL A 21 26.77 27.35 11.51
C VAL A 21 28.07 27.12 12.27
N GLY A 22 29.02 26.45 11.61
CA GLY A 22 30.01 25.63 12.28
C GLY A 22 30.94 26.34 13.26
N CYS A 23 31.27 25.62 14.34
CA CYS A 23 32.62 25.56 14.88
C CYS A 23 33.34 24.31 14.32
N ASP A 24 34.65 24.22 14.55
CA ASP A 24 35.45 23.03 14.23
C ASP A 24 35.28 21.97 15.33
N ASP A 25 34.11 21.32 15.37
CA ASP A 25 33.75 20.41 16.45
C ASP A 25 34.34 19.01 16.24
N GLU A 26 35.32 18.64 17.09
CA GLU A 26 35.81 17.26 17.21
C GLU A 26 34.64 16.33 17.55
N VAL A 27 34.54 15.19 16.87
CA VAL A 27 33.51 14.17 17.15
C VAL A 27 33.79 13.53 18.52
N ARG A 28 33.23 14.11 19.58
CA ARG A 28 33.34 13.65 20.97
C ARG A 28 32.52 12.38 21.18
N LEU A 29 33.17 11.24 20.93
CA LEU A 29 32.61 9.94 21.29
C LEU A 29 32.47 9.81 22.82
N PRO A 30 31.41 9.13 23.32
CA PRO A 30 31.26 8.88 24.75
C PRO A 30 32.51 8.24 25.36
N THR A 31 33.08 8.89 26.38
CA THR A 31 34.34 8.47 27.01
C THR A 31 34.21 7.20 27.85
N ASN A 32 32.98 6.80 28.17
CA ASN A 32 32.61 5.54 28.81
C ASN A 32 31.39 4.96 28.09
N TYR A 33 31.37 3.63 27.93
CA TYR A 33 30.37 2.91 27.13
C TYR A 33 29.28 2.25 27.98
N GLU A 34 29.53 2.06 29.28
CA GLU A 34 28.54 1.67 30.29
C GLU A 34 27.63 2.85 30.67
N ASP A 35 28.03 4.09 30.39
CA ASP A 35 27.24 5.27 30.72
C ASP A 35 26.11 5.48 29.68
N PRO A 36 24.89 5.85 30.12
CA PRO A 36 23.78 6.07 29.22
C PRO A 36 23.87 7.43 28.52
N ILE A 37 23.49 7.48 27.25
CA ILE A 37 23.32 8.75 26.50
C ILE A 37 22.23 9.61 27.16
N PHE A 38 21.13 8.99 27.62
CA PHE A 38 20.14 9.66 28.46
C PHE A 38 19.29 8.67 29.26
N THR A 39 18.71 9.14 30.37
CA THR A 39 17.91 8.34 31.30
C THR A 39 16.44 8.74 31.24
N VAL A 40 15.54 7.82 30.84
CA VAL A 40 14.08 8.09 30.72
C VAL A 40 13.35 7.90 32.05
N SER A 41 13.82 6.94 32.86
CA SER A 41 13.49 6.74 34.28
C SER A 41 14.63 5.94 34.93
N GLU A 42 14.64 5.79 36.26
CA GLU A 42 15.73 5.13 37.02
C GLU A 42 16.09 3.73 36.49
N ASP A 43 15.12 3.02 35.90
CA ASP A 43 15.27 1.69 35.28
C ASP A 43 15.06 1.67 33.74
N GLN A 44 15.15 2.82 33.05
CA GLN A 44 15.05 2.89 31.57
C GLN A 44 15.99 3.90 30.91
N SER A 45 17.29 3.61 30.87
CA SER A 45 18.26 4.43 30.13
C SER A 45 18.37 4.04 28.65
N VAL A 46 18.84 4.96 27.80
CA VAL A 46 19.37 4.66 26.46
C VAL A 46 20.89 4.53 26.57
N TYR A 47 21.40 3.34 26.25
CA TYR A 47 22.82 3.11 26.04
C TYR A 47 23.12 3.19 24.54
N GLY A 48 24.28 3.74 24.17
CA GLY A 48 24.61 3.98 22.76
C GLY A 48 24.94 2.71 21.97
N ASN A 49 25.59 1.77 22.65
CA ASN A 49 26.47 0.80 22.03
C ASN A 49 25.91 -0.62 22.09
N ASP A 50 25.47 -1.12 20.94
CA ASP A 50 25.87 -2.46 20.53
C ASP A 50 26.94 -2.27 19.45
N TRP A 51 28.19 -2.60 19.78
CA TRP A 51 29.38 -1.90 19.28
C TRP A 51 29.56 -2.05 17.76
N GLU A 52 29.15 -3.19 17.21
CA GLU A 52 29.50 -3.63 15.86
C GLU A 52 28.59 -3.08 14.75
N LYS A 53 27.33 -2.70 15.04
CA LYS A 53 26.41 -2.13 14.02
C LYS A 53 26.35 -0.60 14.01
N TYR A 54 26.52 0.09 15.14
CA TYR A 54 26.37 1.56 15.17
C TYR A 54 27.53 2.26 14.46
N TYR A 55 28.77 1.97 14.86
CA TYR A 55 29.97 2.64 14.31
C TYR A 55 30.29 2.25 12.86
N ASN A 56 30.01 1.01 12.44
CA ASN A 56 30.26 0.56 11.06
C ASN A 56 29.20 1.02 10.05
N SER A 57 28.09 1.63 10.49
CA SER A 57 26.98 2.08 9.61
C SER A 57 26.82 3.60 9.55
N VAL A 58 27.82 4.36 10.00
CA VAL A 58 27.81 5.83 10.08
C VAL A 58 29.03 6.38 9.34
N SER A 59 28.78 7.25 8.37
CA SER A 59 29.78 7.94 7.55
C SER A 59 29.96 9.41 7.92
N SER A 60 29.02 10.00 8.67
CA SER A 60 29.08 11.40 9.14
C SER A 60 28.29 11.63 10.44
N SER A 61 28.61 12.71 11.15
CA SER A 61 27.87 13.17 12.34
C SER A 61 26.36 13.32 12.10
N SER A 62 25.96 13.80 10.92
CA SER A 62 24.54 13.94 10.56
C SER A 62 23.74 12.62 10.58
N GLU A 63 24.40 11.47 10.44
CA GLU A 63 23.79 10.14 10.55
C GLU A 63 23.77 9.59 12.00
N ILE A 64 24.58 10.16 12.91
CA ILE A 64 24.52 9.89 14.35
C ILE A 64 23.22 10.51 14.91
N TYR A 65 22.98 11.77 14.55
CA TYR A 65 21.92 12.59 15.14
C TYR A 65 20.51 12.18 14.70
N SER A 66 20.32 11.81 13.44
CA SER A 66 19.07 11.22 12.96
C SER A 66 18.76 9.91 13.69
N LYS A 67 19.74 8.99 13.77
CA LYS A 67 19.61 7.73 14.51
C LYS A 67 19.34 7.91 16.00
N LEU A 68 19.82 8.99 16.65
CA LEU A 68 19.43 9.30 18.03
C LEU A 68 17.99 9.83 18.09
N ALA A 69 17.64 10.80 17.25
CA ALA A 69 16.31 11.41 17.24
C ALA A 69 15.21 10.35 17.02
N ASP A 70 15.44 9.41 16.10
CA ASP A 70 14.54 8.28 15.88
C ASP A 70 14.50 7.35 17.10
N LYS A 71 15.64 6.94 17.70
CA LYS A 71 15.66 6.17 18.96
C LYS A 71 14.88 6.85 20.11
N LEU A 72 14.94 8.18 20.20
CA LEU A 72 14.20 8.96 21.19
C LEU A 72 12.69 8.97 20.88
N LEU A 73 12.31 9.17 19.61
CA LEU A 73 10.91 9.10 19.17
C LEU A 73 10.31 7.70 19.34
N LEU A 74 11.09 6.64 19.12
CA LEU A 74 10.69 5.26 19.36
C LEU A 74 10.37 5.00 20.82
N LYS A 75 11.25 5.42 21.74
CA LYS A 75 10.95 5.34 23.18
C LYS A 75 9.71 6.16 23.56
N ILE A 76 9.48 7.33 22.94
CA ILE A 76 8.26 8.10 23.18
C ILE A 76 7.03 7.39 22.59
N ALA A 77 7.15 6.72 21.44
CA ALA A 77 6.05 5.98 20.81
C ALA A 77 5.69 4.70 21.57
N ASP A 78 6.67 3.91 22.03
CA ASP A 78 6.44 2.74 22.87
C ASP A 78 5.76 3.16 24.19
N VAL A 79 6.23 4.25 24.80
CA VAL A 79 5.62 4.85 26.00
C VAL A 79 4.21 5.38 25.71
N ALA A 80 3.97 6.07 24.59
CA ALA A 80 2.66 6.64 24.27
C ALA A 80 1.61 5.61 23.83
N HIS A 81 2.03 4.47 23.27
CA HIS A 81 1.11 3.49 22.66
C HIS A 81 1.01 2.15 23.40
N ASN A 82 1.91 1.81 24.34
CA ASN A 82 2.01 0.46 24.90
C ASN A 82 2.09 0.39 26.45
N TYR A 83 1.18 1.07 27.14
CA TYR A 83 1.14 1.13 28.62
C TYR A 83 0.37 -0.02 29.30
N SER A 84 0.95 -0.54 30.39
CA SER A 84 0.27 -1.38 31.40
C SER A 84 0.72 -0.94 32.83
N ASP A 85 0.14 -1.37 33.95
CA ASP A 85 -0.71 -2.54 34.22
C ASP A 85 -2.03 -2.22 34.96
N GLY A 86 -2.54 -3.14 35.81
CA GLY A 86 -3.74 -2.97 36.64
C GLY A 86 -3.50 -2.27 37.99
N ASN A 87 -2.28 -2.35 38.54
CA ASN A 87 -1.74 -1.47 39.57
C ASN A 87 -0.95 -0.31 38.91
N GLY A 88 -1.54 0.22 37.82
CA GLY A 88 -0.88 0.62 36.57
C GLY A 88 0.13 1.76 36.58
N SER A 89 1.38 1.50 36.99
CA SER A 89 2.34 2.56 37.31
C SER A 89 3.57 2.66 36.40
N LYS A 90 3.42 3.22 35.19
CA LYS A 90 4.49 3.97 34.50
C LYS A 90 3.93 5.17 33.74
N VAL A 91 3.76 6.31 34.42
CA VAL A 91 3.10 7.50 33.83
C VAL A 91 3.83 8.80 34.25
N TYR A 92 5.15 8.85 33.99
CA TYR A 92 6.00 9.92 34.53
C TYR A 92 6.92 10.63 33.53
N ALA A 93 7.37 9.99 32.44
CA ALA A 93 8.32 10.58 31.49
C ALA A 93 7.69 11.55 30.48
N VAL A 94 6.46 11.27 30.01
CA VAL A 94 5.68 12.19 29.17
C VAL A 94 4.72 12.99 30.06
N THR A 95 4.45 14.24 29.69
CA THR A 95 3.45 15.11 30.35
C THR A 95 2.05 14.85 29.77
N PRO A 96 0.97 14.75 30.56
CA PRO A 96 -0.39 14.55 30.05
C PRO A 96 -0.87 15.71 29.19
N ASP A 97 -1.80 15.44 28.30
CA ASP A 97 -2.56 16.45 27.56
C ASP A 97 -4.07 16.40 27.91
N TYR A 98 -4.81 17.38 27.39
CA TYR A 98 -6.22 17.63 27.68
C TYR A 98 -7.04 17.70 26.37
N PHE A 99 -6.52 17.17 25.27
CA PHE A 99 -7.22 17.08 24.00
C PHE A 99 -7.95 15.75 23.95
N LYS A 100 -9.29 15.81 23.94
CA LYS A 100 -10.13 14.62 24.02
C LYS A 100 -9.73 13.58 22.96
N GLY A 101 -9.35 12.38 23.39
CA GLY A 101 -8.93 11.30 22.49
C GLY A 101 -7.46 11.32 22.09
N SER A 102 -6.61 12.17 22.67
CA SER A 102 -5.16 12.02 22.57
C SER A 102 -4.72 10.74 23.30
N VAL A 103 -3.68 10.04 22.81
CA VAL A 103 -3.02 8.96 23.56
C VAL A 103 -2.39 9.44 24.89
N ALA A 104 -2.28 10.76 25.07
CA ALA A 104 -1.88 11.42 26.32
C ALA A 104 -3.04 12.08 27.10
N ASP A 105 -4.31 11.91 26.68
CA ASP A 105 -5.50 12.55 27.28
C ASP A 105 -5.81 11.97 28.68
N GLN A 106 -5.19 12.56 29.69
CA GLN A 106 -5.18 12.10 31.10
C GLN A 106 -4.88 10.60 31.31
N TYR A 107 -4.34 9.92 30.28
CA TYR A 107 -4.09 8.48 30.20
C TYR A 107 -5.36 7.60 30.27
N ASP A 108 -6.45 8.05 29.65
CA ASP A 108 -7.64 7.21 29.44
C ASP A 108 -7.32 6.02 28.52
N LYS A 109 -7.22 4.82 29.11
CA LYS A 109 -6.98 3.55 28.43
C LYS A 109 -8.09 3.12 27.47
N ALA A 110 -9.28 3.73 27.54
CA ALA A 110 -10.35 3.52 26.56
C ALA A 110 -10.23 4.43 25.33
N ALA A 111 -9.52 5.56 25.46
CA ALA A 111 -9.25 6.50 24.37
C ALA A 111 -7.96 6.16 23.58
N ALA A 112 -6.99 5.51 24.23
CA ALA A 112 -5.75 5.07 23.58
C ALA A 112 -6.03 4.02 22.47
N LEU A 113 -5.64 4.33 21.24
CA LEU A 113 -5.83 3.44 20.09
C LEU A 113 -4.98 2.16 20.25
N LYS A 114 -5.55 0.99 19.93
CA LYS A 114 -4.79 -0.27 19.83
C LYS A 114 -3.89 -0.27 18.59
N ALA A 115 -2.77 0.43 18.68
CA ALA A 115 -1.80 0.57 17.58
C ALA A 115 -1.13 -0.77 17.23
N GLU A 116 -0.81 -1.59 18.24
CA GLU A 116 -0.04 -2.85 18.13
C GLU A 116 -0.62 -3.88 17.12
N ASN A 117 -1.93 -4.14 17.16
CA ASN A 117 -2.58 -5.02 16.18
C ASN A 117 -2.47 -4.47 14.75
N ASN A 118 -2.55 -3.15 14.58
CA ASN A 118 -2.44 -2.52 13.26
C ASN A 118 -0.98 -2.45 12.77
N LEU A 119 -0.02 -2.28 13.69
CA LEU A 119 1.42 -2.36 13.43
C LEU A 119 1.79 -3.74 12.88
N SER A 120 1.33 -4.81 13.52
CA SER A 120 1.61 -6.20 13.11
C SER A 120 1.12 -6.47 11.68
N VAL A 121 -0.13 -6.15 11.36
CA VAL A 121 -0.70 -6.34 10.02
C VAL A 121 0.01 -5.47 8.96
N LYS A 122 0.38 -4.23 9.30
CA LYS A 122 1.16 -3.35 8.41
C LYS A 122 2.58 -3.88 8.17
N ALA A 123 3.25 -4.38 9.19
CA ALA A 123 4.59 -4.96 9.07
C ALA A 123 4.58 -6.25 8.24
N GLN A 124 3.60 -7.12 8.47
CA GLN A 124 3.36 -8.31 7.66
C GLN A 124 3.14 -7.96 6.18
N LYS A 125 2.27 -6.98 5.88
CA LYS A 125 2.08 -6.49 4.51
C LYS A 125 3.37 -5.92 3.91
N SER A 126 4.12 -5.12 4.67
CA SER A 126 5.39 -4.55 4.22
C SER A 126 6.44 -5.63 3.93
N LEU A 127 6.46 -6.73 4.68
CA LEU A 127 7.35 -7.86 4.41
C LEU A 127 6.96 -8.59 3.11
N VAL A 128 5.66 -8.82 2.92
CA VAL A 128 5.09 -9.42 1.70
C VAL A 128 5.41 -8.55 0.47
N ASP A 129 5.21 -7.24 0.55
CA ASP A 129 5.49 -6.31 -0.55
C ASP A 129 7.02 -6.20 -0.80
N THR A 130 7.86 -6.33 0.23
CA THR A 130 9.33 -6.40 0.11
C THR A 130 9.78 -7.66 -0.64
N VAL A 131 9.24 -8.84 -0.32
CA VAL A 131 9.66 -10.08 -1.02
C VAL A 131 9.07 -10.18 -2.43
N LYS A 132 7.89 -9.58 -2.70
CA LYS A 132 7.33 -9.43 -4.05
C LYS A 132 8.22 -8.57 -4.96
N ALA A 133 8.96 -7.60 -4.41
CA ALA A 133 9.92 -6.76 -5.14
C ALA A 133 11.38 -7.28 -5.11
N GLY A 134 11.66 -8.33 -4.34
CA GLY A 134 13.02 -8.79 -4.05
C GLY A 134 13.61 -9.80 -5.05
N THR A 135 14.92 -10.04 -4.94
CA THR A 135 15.68 -11.00 -5.79
C THR A 135 15.64 -12.45 -5.29
N TYR A 136 14.80 -12.74 -4.29
CA TYR A 136 14.71 -14.05 -3.61
C TYR A 136 14.00 -15.13 -4.43
N SER A 137 13.61 -14.83 -5.66
CA SER A 137 12.91 -15.75 -6.55
C SER A 137 13.86 -16.58 -7.44
N LYS A 138 13.35 -17.66 -8.01
CA LYS A 138 13.91 -18.38 -9.17
C LYS A 138 12.75 -18.92 -9.99
N ASP A 139 12.77 -18.75 -11.30
CA ASP A 139 11.73 -19.27 -12.19
C ASP A 139 10.32 -18.88 -11.72
N ASN A 140 10.15 -17.59 -11.42
CA ASN A 140 8.94 -16.93 -10.92
C ASN A 140 8.44 -17.39 -9.53
N LEU A 141 9.07 -18.40 -8.93
CA LEU A 141 8.82 -18.83 -7.55
C LEU A 141 9.72 -18.07 -6.57
N PHE A 142 9.13 -17.42 -5.57
CA PHE A 142 9.83 -16.96 -4.38
C PHE A 142 10.33 -18.15 -3.55
N ILE A 143 11.60 -18.17 -3.19
CA ILE A 143 12.17 -19.24 -2.36
C ILE A 143 12.42 -18.69 -0.96
N GLU A 144 11.60 -19.11 0.00
CA GLU A 144 11.66 -18.64 1.39
C GLU A 144 13.08 -18.80 1.98
N LYS A 145 13.74 -19.92 1.72
CA LYS A 145 15.12 -20.21 2.10
C LYS A 145 16.16 -19.22 1.54
N LYS A 146 15.96 -18.65 0.34
CA LYS A 146 16.83 -17.57 -0.17
C LYS A 146 16.67 -16.30 0.65
N TYR A 147 15.44 -15.98 1.04
CA TYR A 147 15.17 -14.81 1.88
C TYR A 147 15.69 -15.01 3.31
N ALA A 148 15.53 -16.20 3.88
CA ALA A 148 16.13 -16.57 5.16
C ALA A 148 17.67 -16.49 5.12
N GLN A 149 18.32 -16.95 4.03
CA GLN A 149 19.76 -16.79 3.85
C GLN A 149 20.18 -15.31 3.81
N TYR A 150 19.44 -14.46 3.08
CA TYR A 150 19.66 -13.00 3.09
C TYR A 150 19.52 -12.41 4.51
N LEU A 151 18.48 -12.80 5.25
CA LEU A 151 18.30 -12.34 6.64
C LEU A 151 19.47 -12.76 7.53
N LYS A 152 19.96 -13.99 7.39
CA LYS A 152 21.14 -14.51 8.10
C LYS A 152 22.41 -13.70 7.80
N GLU A 153 22.61 -13.30 6.54
CA GLU A 153 23.81 -12.62 6.07
C GLU A 153 23.86 -11.13 6.47
N ASN A 154 22.70 -10.49 6.72
CA ASN A 154 22.60 -9.04 6.91
C ASN A 154 22.19 -8.62 8.35
N TYR A 155 21.70 -9.55 9.18
CA TYR A 155 21.14 -9.24 10.51
C TYR A 155 21.65 -10.24 11.57
N TYR A 156 22.85 -9.98 12.11
CA TYR A 156 23.54 -10.87 13.07
C TYR A 156 22.73 -11.29 14.31
N TYR A 157 21.73 -10.50 14.71
CA TYR A 157 20.88 -10.78 15.87
C TYR A 157 19.75 -11.78 15.57
N LEU A 158 19.57 -12.22 14.32
CA LEU A 158 18.60 -13.24 13.93
C LEU A 158 19.26 -14.62 13.94
N ASP A 159 18.78 -15.51 14.80
CA ASP A 159 19.21 -16.91 14.77
C ASP A 159 18.49 -17.67 13.64
N VAL A 160 19.02 -17.53 12.41
CA VAL A 160 18.41 -18.11 11.22
C VAL A 160 19.00 -19.48 10.89
N ASN A 161 18.27 -20.55 11.22
CA ASN A 161 18.53 -21.88 10.67
C ASN A 161 17.88 -22.04 9.29
N THR A 162 18.65 -21.88 8.22
CA THR A 162 18.16 -21.99 6.83
C THR A 162 17.77 -23.41 6.39
N ALA A 163 17.82 -24.40 7.29
CA ALA A 163 17.23 -25.72 7.05
C ALA A 163 15.69 -25.71 7.23
N ASP A 164 15.15 -24.78 8.02
CA ASP A 164 13.74 -24.81 8.44
C ASP A 164 12.78 -24.12 7.44
N PHE A 165 13.34 -23.36 6.49
CA PHE A 165 12.60 -22.54 5.52
C PHE A 165 12.45 -23.23 4.16
N ASP A 166 11.34 -22.97 3.46
CA ASP A 166 11.01 -23.67 2.21
C ASP A 166 12.03 -23.42 1.07
N ALA A 167 12.37 -24.51 0.38
CA ALA A 167 13.28 -24.54 -0.76
C ALA A 167 12.59 -24.88 -2.09
N GLN A 168 11.31 -25.28 -2.09
CA GLN A 168 10.56 -25.64 -3.30
C GLN A 168 10.11 -24.38 -4.06
N GLY A 169 9.67 -23.38 -3.30
CA GLY A 169 9.33 -22.03 -3.77
C GLY A 169 7.87 -21.88 -4.21
N LYS A 170 7.34 -20.66 -4.06
CA LYS A 170 5.93 -20.34 -4.29
C LYS A 170 5.74 -19.14 -5.22
N LEU A 171 4.72 -19.21 -6.09
CA LEU A 171 4.34 -18.13 -6.98
C LEU A 171 3.66 -16.99 -6.17
N LEU A 172 4.25 -15.79 -6.15
CA LEU A 172 3.72 -14.68 -5.34
C LEU A 172 2.63 -13.89 -6.05
N THR A 173 1.37 -14.26 -5.82
CA THR A 173 0.22 -13.51 -6.34
C THR A 173 0.03 -12.18 -5.58
N PRO A 174 -0.65 -11.18 -6.16
CA PRO A 174 -0.98 -9.94 -5.45
C PRO A 174 -1.73 -10.19 -4.14
N TYR A 175 -2.63 -11.18 -4.14
CA TYR A 175 -3.61 -11.50 -3.10
C TYR A 175 -3.07 -12.40 -1.98
N LEU A 176 -1.84 -12.93 -2.07
CA LEU A 176 -1.29 -13.74 -0.98
C LEU A 176 -1.00 -12.88 0.26
N GLU A 177 -1.65 -13.24 1.37
CA GLU A 177 -1.37 -12.77 2.72
C GLU A 177 -0.08 -13.40 3.28
N PHE A 178 0.42 -12.84 4.39
CA PHE A 178 1.71 -13.20 4.99
C PHE A 178 1.85 -14.69 5.30
N ASP A 179 0.84 -15.30 5.91
CA ASP A 179 0.83 -16.74 6.24
C ASP A 179 0.73 -17.66 5.00
N LYS A 180 0.41 -17.10 3.83
CA LYS A 180 0.44 -17.80 2.54
C LYS A 180 1.73 -17.56 1.78
N VAL A 181 2.46 -16.48 2.06
CA VAL A 181 3.76 -16.16 1.45
C VAL A 181 4.89 -16.88 2.18
N PHE A 182 4.87 -16.86 3.50
CA PHE A 182 5.87 -17.49 4.36
C PHE A 182 5.30 -18.80 4.91
N ALA A 183 5.83 -19.93 4.43
CA ALA A 183 5.46 -21.26 4.92
C ALA A 183 5.80 -21.42 6.42
N ASN A 184 6.78 -20.66 6.90
CA ASN A 184 7.22 -20.60 8.29
C ASN A 184 6.88 -19.24 8.93
N ALA A 185 5.68 -18.71 8.66
CA ALA A 185 5.20 -17.42 9.16
C ALA A 185 5.32 -17.23 10.69
N ASP A 186 5.12 -18.30 11.47
CA ASP A 186 5.23 -18.29 12.94
C ASP A 186 6.69 -18.35 13.47
N ASN A 187 7.69 -18.40 12.58
CA ASN A 187 9.09 -18.48 12.99
C ASN A 187 9.54 -17.16 13.69
N PRO A 188 10.13 -17.23 14.90
CA PRO A 188 10.57 -16.05 15.65
C PRO A 188 11.54 -15.12 14.90
N VAL A 189 12.24 -15.61 13.87
CA VAL A 189 13.07 -14.79 12.96
C VAL A 189 12.23 -13.67 12.32
N TYR A 190 11.03 -13.97 11.83
CA TYR A 190 10.19 -12.96 11.17
C TYR A 190 9.57 -11.97 12.17
N GLN A 191 9.20 -12.43 13.37
CA GLN A 191 8.71 -11.56 14.44
C GLN A 191 9.82 -10.58 14.88
N THR A 192 11.00 -11.11 15.21
CA THR A 192 12.18 -10.32 15.62
C THR A 192 12.63 -9.32 14.53
N TYR A 193 12.57 -9.71 13.25
CA TYR A 193 12.89 -8.82 12.13
C TYR A 193 11.84 -7.71 11.96
N MET A 194 10.55 -8.06 11.99
CA MET A 194 9.48 -7.07 11.87
C MET A 194 9.54 -6.05 13.01
N GLU A 195 9.73 -6.49 14.25
CA GLU A 195 9.87 -5.62 15.42
C GLU A 195 11.03 -4.62 15.29
N LYS A 196 12.20 -5.07 14.81
CA LYS A 196 13.45 -4.28 14.81
C LYS A 196 13.75 -3.47 13.56
N GLU A 197 13.21 -3.84 12.39
CA GLU A 197 13.57 -3.22 11.11
C GLU A 197 12.35 -2.68 10.34
N VAL A 198 11.11 -3.08 10.71
CA VAL A 198 9.88 -2.73 9.97
C VAL A 198 8.91 -1.89 10.81
N MET A 199 8.69 -2.25 12.08
CA MET A 199 7.72 -1.57 12.94
C MET A 199 8.19 -0.19 13.41
N ASP A 200 9.50 0.06 13.51
CA ASP A 200 10.02 1.29 14.11
C ASP A 200 9.61 2.56 13.34
N GLU A 201 9.76 2.60 12.00
CA GLU A 201 9.24 3.75 11.24
C GLU A 201 7.71 3.86 11.36
N MET A 202 7.00 2.73 11.46
CA MET A 202 5.54 2.70 11.63
C MET A 202 5.12 3.26 13.00
N LYS A 203 5.85 2.99 14.09
CA LYS A 203 5.64 3.59 15.42
C LYS A 203 5.80 5.11 15.37
N ILE A 204 6.84 5.62 14.71
CA ILE A 204 7.07 7.07 14.52
C ILE A 204 5.97 7.69 13.64
N ASN A 205 5.52 6.96 12.61
CA ASN A 205 4.40 7.37 11.76
C ASN A 205 3.06 7.41 12.53
N TYR A 206 2.80 6.49 13.47
CA TYR A 206 1.67 6.58 14.40
C TYR A 206 1.79 7.78 15.34
N LEU A 207 2.96 7.98 15.95
CA LEU A 207 3.22 9.11 16.84
C LEU A 207 3.03 10.47 16.12
N THR A 208 3.35 10.51 14.83
CA THR A 208 3.10 11.65 13.93
C THR A 208 1.62 11.78 13.54
N ALA A 209 0.90 10.68 13.32
CA ALA A 209 -0.54 10.69 13.09
C ALA A 209 -1.32 11.25 14.30
N GLU A 210 -0.90 10.91 15.52
CA GLU A 210 -1.46 11.49 16.75
C GLU A 210 -1.22 13.00 16.87
N TYR A 211 -0.03 13.49 16.50
CA TYR A 211 0.20 14.94 16.40
C TYR A 211 -0.72 15.60 15.37
N ILE A 212 -0.87 14.99 14.19
CA ILE A 212 -1.75 15.51 13.13
C ILE A 212 -3.21 15.57 13.61
N TYR A 213 -3.72 14.49 14.21
CA TYR A 213 -5.07 14.42 14.75
C TYR A 213 -5.30 15.44 15.88
N THR A 214 -4.40 15.52 16.85
CA THR A 214 -4.60 16.33 18.08
C THR A 214 -4.21 17.80 17.95
N LYS A 215 -3.45 18.21 16.91
CA LYS A 215 -2.97 19.59 16.73
C LYS A 215 -3.19 20.17 15.33
N SER A 216 -3.36 19.32 14.31
CA SER A 216 -3.55 19.74 12.90
C SER A 216 -4.83 19.17 12.26
N TYR A 217 -5.87 18.86 13.04
CA TYR A 217 -7.09 18.19 12.57
C TYR A 217 -7.70 18.81 11.29
N ALA A 218 -7.73 20.15 11.20
CA ALA A 218 -8.24 20.86 10.02
C ALA A 218 -7.46 20.54 8.73
N SER A 219 -6.16 20.25 8.84
CA SER A 219 -5.33 19.84 7.70
C SER A 219 -5.74 18.50 7.11
N ILE A 220 -6.32 17.59 7.91
CA ILE A 220 -6.80 16.28 7.45
C ILE A 220 -7.87 16.47 6.38
N GLY A 221 -8.91 17.28 6.66
CA GLY A 221 -9.95 17.61 5.69
C GLY A 221 -9.43 18.39 4.47
N ASN A 222 -8.41 19.23 4.66
CA ASN A 222 -7.77 19.98 3.56
C ASN A 222 -7.00 19.08 2.57
N THR A 223 -6.59 17.86 2.94
CA THR A 223 -5.92 16.93 2.02
C THR A 223 -6.80 16.48 0.85
N ASN A 224 -8.13 16.62 0.97
CA ASN A 224 -9.11 16.03 0.06
C ASN A 224 -8.86 14.53 -0.17
N ALA A 225 -8.55 13.78 0.89
CA ALA A 225 -8.21 12.36 0.80
C ALA A 225 -9.32 11.54 0.12
N ARG A 226 -8.91 10.47 -0.56
CA ARG A 226 -9.78 9.54 -1.27
C ARG A 226 -9.36 8.12 -0.92
N LYS A 227 -10.30 7.31 -0.41
CA LYS A 227 -10.11 5.85 -0.31
C LYS A 227 -10.68 5.26 -1.59
N VAL A 228 -9.84 4.63 -2.40
CA VAL A 228 -10.23 4.16 -3.73
C VAL A 228 -9.74 2.74 -3.98
N GLN A 229 -10.37 2.11 -4.95
CA GLN A 229 -9.92 0.86 -5.55
C GLN A 229 -10.12 1.00 -7.06
N ILE A 230 -9.04 0.83 -7.82
CA ILE A 230 -8.96 1.09 -9.26
C ILE A 230 -8.44 -0.17 -9.91
N ILE A 231 -9.18 -0.76 -10.85
CA ILE A 231 -8.66 -1.84 -11.70
C ILE A 231 -8.32 -1.32 -13.08
N ALA A 232 -7.14 -1.70 -13.58
CA ALA A 232 -6.57 -1.25 -14.85
C ALA A 232 -6.38 -2.43 -15.81
N LEU A 233 -7.17 -2.49 -16.88
CA LEU A 233 -7.12 -3.52 -17.91
C LEU A 233 -6.50 -2.95 -19.20
N THR A 234 -5.22 -3.23 -19.42
CA THR A 234 -4.53 -2.90 -20.68
C THR A 234 -5.05 -3.80 -21.79
N ASP A 235 -5.56 -3.19 -22.87
CA ASP A 235 -6.20 -3.88 -23.98
C ASP A 235 -5.20 -4.66 -24.85
N ARG A 236 -5.65 -5.76 -25.48
CA ARG A 236 -4.78 -6.63 -26.27
C ARG A 236 -4.44 -5.98 -27.61
N SER A 237 -3.14 -5.94 -27.95
CA SER A 237 -2.65 -5.31 -29.18
C SER A 237 -3.12 -5.99 -30.47
N ASP A 238 -3.38 -7.29 -30.37
CA ASP A 238 -3.86 -8.19 -31.42
C ASP A 238 -5.39 -8.30 -31.46
N GLU A 239 -6.08 -7.95 -30.36
CA GLU A 239 -7.54 -8.04 -30.22
C GLU A 239 -8.13 -6.78 -29.56
N PRO A 240 -8.14 -5.62 -30.27
CA PRO A 240 -8.56 -4.36 -29.68
C PRO A 240 -10.05 -4.34 -29.34
N GLY A 241 -10.36 -3.94 -28.11
CA GLY A 241 -11.70 -3.94 -27.52
C GLY A 241 -11.94 -5.09 -26.54
N ALA A 242 -11.07 -6.10 -26.48
CA ALA A 242 -11.18 -7.24 -25.57
C ALA A 242 -11.36 -6.81 -24.10
N ALA A 243 -10.54 -5.87 -23.62
CA ALA A 243 -10.65 -5.37 -22.24
C ALA A 243 -11.95 -4.58 -22.00
N LYS A 244 -12.47 -3.89 -23.02
CA LYS A 244 -13.75 -3.16 -22.93
C LYS A 244 -14.94 -4.13 -22.91
N ASN A 245 -14.91 -5.18 -23.72
CA ASN A 245 -15.99 -6.17 -23.78
C ASN A 245 -16.17 -6.86 -22.42
N LEU A 246 -15.07 -7.26 -21.78
CA LEU A 246 -15.10 -7.81 -20.42
C LEU A 246 -15.64 -6.80 -19.40
N LEU A 247 -15.21 -5.53 -19.45
CA LEU A 247 -15.73 -4.49 -18.54
C LEU A 247 -17.23 -4.23 -18.73
N ASN A 248 -17.72 -4.20 -19.96
CA ASN A 248 -19.14 -4.06 -20.26
C ASN A 248 -19.96 -5.22 -19.67
N ALA A 249 -19.55 -6.47 -19.91
CA ALA A 249 -20.18 -7.66 -19.35
C ALA A 249 -20.16 -7.63 -17.81
N TYR A 250 -19.01 -7.32 -17.21
CA TYR A 250 -18.84 -7.22 -15.77
C TYR A 250 -19.74 -6.13 -15.15
N ILE A 251 -19.84 -4.95 -15.78
CA ILE A 251 -20.70 -3.87 -15.28
C ILE A 251 -22.18 -4.28 -15.30
N ASN A 252 -22.63 -5.00 -16.33
CA ASN A 252 -24.00 -5.47 -16.41
C ASN A 252 -24.35 -6.47 -15.29
N ASP A 253 -23.46 -7.41 -14.98
CA ASP A 253 -23.77 -8.52 -14.07
C ASP A 253 -23.31 -8.31 -12.61
N TYR A 254 -22.14 -7.70 -12.39
CA TYR A 254 -21.53 -7.50 -11.06
C TYR A 254 -21.73 -6.10 -10.49
N VAL A 255 -21.89 -5.06 -11.32
CA VAL A 255 -22.14 -3.68 -10.84
C VAL A 255 -23.63 -3.35 -10.85
N MET A 256 -24.34 -3.76 -11.90
CA MET A 256 -25.76 -3.44 -12.13
C MET A 256 -26.67 -4.67 -12.15
N GLY A 257 -26.14 -5.86 -11.87
CA GLY A 257 -26.86 -7.13 -11.82
C GLY A 257 -27.08 -7.63 -10.40
N GLU A 258 -26.89 -8.94 -10.20
CA GLU A 258 -27.04 -9.63 -8.91
C GLU A 258 -25.75 -10.37 -8.47
N LYS A 259 -24.73 -10.45 -9.33
CA LYS A 259 -23.40 -10.96 -8.94
C LYS A 259 -22.66 -9.91 -8.12
N ARG A 260 -21.63 -10.35 -7.39
CA ARG A 260 -20.89 -9.49 -6.46
C ARG A 260 -19.41 -9.85 -6.43
N ASP A 261 -18.57 -8.82 -6.37
CA ASP A 261 -17.11 -8.86 -6.33
C ASP A 261 -16.69 -7.68 -5.44
N ASP A 262 -16.21 -7.93 -4.23
CA ASP A 262 -15.99 -6.87 -3.22
C ASP A 262 -14.66 -6.13 -3.37
N ASP A 263 -13.72 -6.65 -4.17
CA ASP A 263 -12.32 -6.19 -4.23
C ASP A 263 -11.69 -6.13 -5.63
N PHE A 264 -12.47 -6.40 -6.69
CA PHE A 264 -12.00 -6.60 -8.07
C PHE A 264 -11.12 -7.85 -8.27
N SER A 265 -11.03 -8.78 -7.30
CA SER A 265 -10.30 -10.03 -7.49
C SER A 265 -10.97 -10.93 -8.53
N ILE A 266 -12.31 -10.91 -8.64
CA ILE A 266 -13.05 -11.65 -9.67
C ILE A 266 -12.73 -11.06 -11.04
N LEU A 267 -12.92 -9.74 -11.24
CA LEU A 267 -12.57 -9.08 -12.50
C LEU A 267 -11.09 -9.27 -12.90
N SER A 268 -10.18 -9.30 -11.92
CA SER A 268 -8.78 -9.62 -12.14
C SER A 268 -8.56 -11.07 -12.60
N ARG A 269 -9.23 -12.08 -12.04
CA ARG A 269 -9.14 -13.48 -12.53
C ARG A 269 -9.75 -13.61 -13.92
N LEU A 270 -10.91 -12.99 -14.15
CA LEU A 270 -11.61 -12.98 -15.43
C LEU A 270 -10.74 -12.42 -16.57
N TRP A 271 -10.00 -11.33 -16.35
CA TRP A 271 -9.08 -10.78 -17.38
C TRP A 271 -7.83 -11.65 -17.58
N LYS A 272 -7.30 -12.24 -16.50
CA LYS A 272 -6.17 -13.18 -16.59
C LYS A 272 -6.53 -14.42 -17.39
N GLY A 273 -7.74 -14.97 -17.19
CA GLY A 273 -8.29 -16.04 -18.02
C GLY A 273 -7.68 -17.43 -17.80
N ILE A 274 -7.01 -17.66 -16.67
CA ILE A 274 -6.30 -18.92 -16.41
C ILE A 274 -7.34 -20.01 -16.08
N THR A 275 -7.75 -20.78 -17.09
CA THR A 275 -8.64 -21.93 -16.95
C THR A 275 -7.97 -23.09 -16.20
N LYS A 276 -8.77 -23.98 -15.61
CA LYS A 276 -8.24 -25.14 -14.87
C LYS A 276 -7.46 -26.09 -15.79
N SER A 277 -7.88 -26.27 -17.04
CA SER A 277 -7.14 -27.02 -18.05
C SER A 277 -5.77 -26.43 -18.33
N THR A 278 -5.68 -25.11 -18.55
CA THR A 278 -4.40 -24.42 -18.79
C THR A 278 -3.48 -24.53 -17.59
N ALA A 279 -4.01 -24.34 -16.37
CA ALA A 279 -3.23 -24.42 -15.14
C ALA A 279 -2.59 -25.81 -14.96
N ASP A 280 -3.35 -26.88 -15.20
CA ASP A 280 -2.87 -28.26 -15.03
C ASP A 280 -1.96 -28.75 -16.16
N GLU A 281 -2.20 -28.31 -17.40
CA GLU A 281 -1.29 -28.59 -18.54
C GLU A 281 0.06 -27.89 -18.36
N VAL A 282 0.05 -26.61 -17.98
CA VAL A 282 1.26 -25.77 -17.93
C VAL A 282 2.09 -26.05 -16.67
N ALA A 283 1.45 -26.27 -15.51
CA ALA A 283 2.12 -26.72 -14.29
C ALA A 283 1.11 -27.20 -13.22
N LEU A 284 0.73 -28.48 -13.29
CA LEU A 284 -0.11 -29.16 -12.29
C LEU A 284 0.29 -28.81 -10.83
N GLY A 285 -0.66 -28.22 -10.09
CA GLY A 285 -0.49 -27.87 -8.68
C GLY A 285 0.28 -26.58 -8.37
N ARG A 286 0.76 -25.85 -9.39
CA ARG A 286 1.52 -24.58 -9.21
C ARG A 286 0.63 -23.37 -8.90
N TYR A 287 -0.61 -23.39 -9.37
CA TYR A 287 -1.55 -22.25 -9.30
C TYR A 287 -2.70 -22.55 -8.33
N GLY A 288 -3.00 -21.62 -7.42
CA GLY A 288 -4.10 -21.72 -6.47
C GLY A 288 -5.43 -21.19 -6.98
N ASN A 289 -6.50 -21.45 -6.23
CA ASN A 289 -7.88 -21.04 -6.55
C ASN A 289 -8.06 -19.50 -6.54
N GLU A 290 -7.13 -18.75 -5.95
CA GLU A 290 -7.07 -17.29 -6.02
C GLU A 290 -6.58 -16.75 -7.39
N ILE A 291 -6.07 -17.64 -8.25
CA ILE A 291 -5.56 -17.36 -9.60
C ILE A 291 -6.45 -18.00 -10.67
N VAL A 292 -6.73 -19.29 -10.51
CA VAL A 292 -7.41 -20.13 -11.51
C VAL A 292 -8.91 -19.84 -11.49
N LEU A 293 -9.53 -19.76 -12.67
CA LEU A 293 -10.97 -19.61 -12.81
C LEU A 293 -11.71 -20.80 -12.19
N SER A 294 -12.70 -20.51 -11.35
CA SER A 294 -13.73 -21.48 -10.98
C SER A 294 -14.61 -21.82 -12.19
N SER A 295 -15.30 -22.97 -12.13
CA SER A 295 -16.23 -23.39 -13.20
C SER A 295 -17.36 -22.40 -13.44
N GLU A 296 -17.76 -21.62 -12.44
CA GLU A 296 -18.77 -20.56 -12.59
C GLU A 296 -18.22 -19.32 -13.31
N GLU A 297 -16.98 -18.91 -13.01
CA GLU A 297 -16.31 -17.80 -13.70
C GLU A 297 -15.99 -18.18 -15.16
N GLU A 298 -15.55 -19.41 -15.42
CA GLU A 298 -15.30 -19.90 -16.77
C GLU A 298 -16.60 -19.98 -17.59
N ALA A 299 -17.66 -20.57 -17.03
CA ALA A 299 -18.97 -20.61 -17.70
C ALA A 299 -19.54 -19.20 -17.95
N TRP A 300 -19.31 -18.24 -17.04
CA TRP A 300 -19.71 -16.86 -17.21
C TRP A 300 -18.95 -16.17 -18.35
N LEU A 301 -17.64 -16.39 -18.49
CA LEU A 301 -16.86 -15.88 -19.61
C LEU A 301 -17.32 -16.45 -20.96
N ARG A 302 -17.66 -17.74 -21.01
CA ARG A 302 -18.22 -18.40 -22.21
C ARG A 302 -19.63 -17.91 -22.55
N THR A 303 -20.42 -17.52 -21.55
CA THR A 303 -21.77 -16.95 -21.72
C THR A 303 -21.74 -15.50 -22.23
N ASN A 304 -20.62 -14.79 -22.07
CA ASN A 304 -20.43 -13.39 -22.46
C ASN A 304 -19.46 -13.21 -23.64
N ASP A 305 -19.21 -14.27 -24.42
CA ASP A 305 -18.32 -14.28 -25.60
C ASP A 305 -16.87 -13.79 -25.33
N ILE A 306 -16.39 -13.86 -24.08
CA ILE A 306 -15.00 -13.53 -23.69
C ILE A 306 -14.09 -14.77 -23.76
N LEU A 307 -14.68 -15.95 -23.55
CA LEU A 307 -14.15 -17.24 -23.97
C LEU A 307 -15.10 -17.82 -25.03
N PRO A 308 -14.61 -18.63 -25.98
CA PRO A 308 -15.47 -19.31 -26.94
C PRO A 308 -16.35 -20.36 -26.23
N GLU A 309 -17.50 -20.70 -26.84
CA GLU A 309 -18.45 -21.69 -26.29
C GLU A 309 -17.79 -23.04 -25.93
N ASN A 310 -16.77 -23.45 -26.69
CA ASN A 310 -16.06 -24.72 -26.53
C ASN A 310 -14.56 -24.49 -26.29
N SER A 311 -14.02 -25.10 -25.23
CA SER A 311 -12.63 -24.93 -24.77
C SER A 311 -11.56 -25.35 -25.77
N ILE A 312 -11.89 -26.19 -26.77
CA ILE A 312 -10.97 -26.54 -27.86
C ILE A 312 -10.56 -25.36 -28.76
N TYR A 313 -11.20 -24.19 -28.59
CA TYR A 313 -10.89 -22.95 -29.30
C TYR A 313 -10.33 -21.84 -28.39
N ASP A 314 -10.03 -22.14 -27.12
CA ASP A 314 -9.45 -21.16 -26.18
C ASP A 314 -8.10 -20.61 -26.68
N ASP A 315 -7.41 -21.36 -27.55
CA ASP A 315 -6.16 -20.99 -28.22
C ASP A 315 -6.33 -20.21 -29.54
N SER A 316 -7.56 -19.92 -29.96
CA SER A 316 -7.86 -19.22 -31.22
C SER A 316 -8.90 -18.10 -31.10
N SER A 317 -9.65 -18.05 -30.00
CA SER A 317 -10.80 -17.15 -29.86
C SER A 317 -11.11 -16.73 -28.42
N SER A 318 -10.17 -16.92 -27.49
CA SER A 318 -10.26 -16.33 -26.13
C SER A 318 -9.77 -14.89 -26.15
N SER A 319 -10.56 -13.94 -25.64
CA SER A 319 -10.19 -12.53 -25.50
C SER A 319 -9.29 -12.21 -24.30
N THR A 320 -9.00 -13.21 -23.45
CA THR A 320 -8.26 -13.03 -22.18
C THR A 320 -6.75 -12.89 -22.38
N LEU A 321 -6.00 -12.56 -21.30
CA LEU A 321 -4.53 -12.58 -21.34
C LEU A 321 -3.98 -14.00 -21.58
N THR A 322 -4.56 -15.03 -20.97
CA THR A 322 -4.16 -16.44 -21.18
C THR A 322 -4.43 -16.88 -22.62
N GLY A 323 -5.55 -16.46 -23.21
CA GLY A 323 -5.88 -16.73 -24.62
C GLY A 323 -4.78 -16.34 -25.60
N LYS A 324 -4.10 -15.21 -25.33
CA LYS A 324 -2.94 -14.76 -26.13
C LYS A 324 -1.77 -15.74 -26.06
N VAL A 325 -1.46 -16.25 -24.87
CA VAL A 325 -0.35 -17.21 -24.66
C VAL A 325 -0.66 -18.56 -25.30
N LEU A 326 -1.92 -19.00 -25.25
CA LEU A 326 -2.37 -20.21 -25.94
C LEU A 326 -2.31 -20.05 -27.48
N ALA A 327 -2.69 -18.90 -28.02
CA ALA A 327 -2.56 -18.61 -29.44
C ALA A 327 -1.09 -18.56 -29.92
N ASP A 328 -0.20 -18.00 -29.10
CA ASP A 328 1.24 -18.01 -29.37
C ASP A 328 1.82 -19.44 -29.31
N LYS A 329 1.44 -20.24 -28.30
CA LYS A 329 1.78 -21.67 -28.21
C LYS A 329 1.38 -22.43 -29.48
N LYS A 330 0.11 -22.33 -29.90
CA LYS A 330 -0.43 -22.97 -31.11
C LYS A 330 0.36 -22.57 -32.37
N LYS A 331 0.79 -21.31 -32.46
CA LYS A 331 1.61 -20.81 -33.57
C LYS A 331 3.04 -21.37 -33.53
N LEU A 332 3.68 -21.42 -32.36
CA LEU A 332 5.02 -21.98 -32.18
C LEU A 332 5.05 -23.49 -32.46
N GLU A 333 4.03 -24.23 -32.02
CA GLU A 333 3.87 -25.66 -32.32
C GLU A 333 3.73 -25.90 -33.82
N ARG A 334 2.86 -25.15 -34.51
CA ARG A 334 2.76 -25.19 -35.97
C ARG A 334 4.08 -24.88 -36.68
N GLY A 335 4.91 -23.99 -36.13
CA GLY A 335 6.25 -23.69 -36.65
C GLY A 335 7.25 -24.84 -36.51
N LYS A 336 7.08 -25.75 -35.54
CA LYS A 336 7.89 -26.97 -35.43
C LYS A 336 7.55 -27.97 -36.55
N ASP A 337 6.26 -28.09 -36.88
CA ASP A 337 5.75 -29.07 -37.85
C ASP A 337 5.86 -28.59 -39.31
N ASP A 338 5.77 -27.28 -39.56
CA ASP A 338 5.87 -26.69 -40.90
C ASP A 338 6.73 -25.41 -40.88
N TYR A 339 7.89 -25.50 -41.55
CA TYR A 339 8.88 -24.42 -41.68
C TYR A 339 8.29 -23.11 -42.24
N ASN A 340 7.21 -23.18 -43.03
CA ASN A 340 6.54 -21.98 -43.57
C ASN A 340 5.82 -21.13 -42.51
N PHE A 341 5.66 -21.64 -41.27
CA PHE A 341 5.00 -20.96 -40.15
C PHE A 341 5.96 -20.62 -38.99
N VAL A 342 7.27 -20.85 -39.15
CA VAL A 342 8.29 -20.48 -38.17
C VAL A 342 8.29 -18.97 -37.93
N ASP A 343 8.15 -18.58 -36.66
CA ASP A 343 8.33 -17.21 -36.20
C ASP A 343 9.45 -17.16 -35.17
N SER A 344 10.69 -17.02 -35.64
CA SER A 344 11.87 -16.94 -34.79
C SER A 344 11.88 -15.73 -33.85
N SER A 345 11.04 -14.70 -34.11
CA SER A 345 10.91 -13.55 -33.21
C SER A 345 10.05 -13.88 -31.99
N LEU A 346 8.96 -14.62 -32.21
CA LEU A 346 8.10 -15.17 -31.16
C LEU A 346 8.78 -16.31 -30.40
N GLU A 347 9.52 -17.17 -31.10
CA GLU A 347 10.31 -18.22 -30.47
C GLU A 347 11.40 -17.60 -29.57
N SER A 348 12.11 -16.57 -30.06
CA SER A 348 13.12 -15.87 -29.26
C SER A 348 12.53 -15.10 -28.07
N SER A 349 11.28 -14.64 -28.12
CA SER A 349 10.66 -13.98 -26.97
C SER A 349 10.23 -14.98 -25.90
N TYR A 350 9.61 -16.10 -26.30
CA TYR A 350 9.19 -17.15 -25.35
C TYR A 350 10.37 -17.94 -24.78
N THR A 351 11.43 -18.22 -25.55
CA THR A 351 12.63 -18.96 -25.06
C THR A 351 13.64 -18.10 -24.30
N GLY A 352 13.40 -16.79 -24.15
CA GLY A 352 14.36 -15.87 -23.55
C GLY A 352 15.67 -15.78 -24.34
N ALA A 353 15.58 -15.70 -25.67
CA ALA A 353 16.67 -15.85 -26.63
C ALA A 353 17.43 -17.18 -26.49
N TYR A 354 16.68 -18.29 -26.52
CA TYR A 354 17.18 -19.67 -26.43
C TYR A 354 17.90 -20.00 -25.11
N ALA A 355 17.60 -19.28 -24.03
CA ALA A 355 18.09 -19.56 -22.68
C ALA A 355 17.37 -20.75 -22.01
N TYR A 356 16.16 -21.08 -22.47
CA TYR A 356 15.35 -22.22 -22.01
C TYR A 356 14.33 -22.61 -23.10
N ASP A 357 13.67 -23.77 -22.94
CA ASP A 357 12.70 -24.29 -23.91
C ASP A 357 11.36 -23.53 -23.96
N ILE A 358 10.59 -23.78 -25.03
CA ILE A 358 9.29 -23.11 -25.27
C ILE A 358 8.28 -23.44 -24.16
N GLU A 359 8.27 -24.65 -23.62
CA GLU A 359 7.32 -25.07 -22.57
C GLU A 359 7.57 -24.31 -21.25
N THR A 360 8.84 -24.16 -20.87
CA THR A 360 9.30 -23.29 -19.79
C THR A 360 8.94 -21.82 -20.06
N GLY A 361 8.96 -21.38 -21.32
CA GLY A 361 8.52 -20.06 -21.76
C GLY A 361 7.02 -19.81 -21.61
N ILE A 362 6.19 -20.73 -22.09
CA ILE A 362 4.73 -20.69 -21.88
C ILE A 362 4.41 -20.65 -20.38
N ARG A 363 5.08 -21.49 -19.57
CA ARG A 363 4.91 -21.45 -18.11
C ARG A 363 5.26 -20.09 -17.51
N LYS A 364 6.41 -19.50 -17.88
CA LYS A 364 6.82 -18.16 -17.42
C LYS A 364 5.81 -17.07 -17.82
N ALA A 365 5.23 -17.13 -19.03
CA ALA A 365 4.21 -16.19 -19.45
C ALA A 365 2.91 -16.31 -18.63
N ILE A 366 2.48 -17.54 -18.29
CA ILE A 366 1.34 -17.76 -17.37
C ILE A 366 1.69 -17.34 -15.94
N ASP A 367 2.93 -17.56 -15.47
CA ASP A 367 3.43 -17.06 -14.19
C ASP A 367 3.38 -15.52 -14.12
N ASP A 368 3.79 -14.83 -15.17
CA ASP A 368 3.76 -13.37 -15.27
C ASP A 368 2.32 -12.83 -15.28
N ILE A 369 1.39 -13.51 -15.97
CA ILE A 369 -0.05 -13.19 -15.95
C ILE A 369 -0.64 -13.42 -14.56
N ALA A 370 -0.31 -14.54 -13.92
CA ALA A 370 -0.76 -14.90 -12.59
C ALA A 370 -0.29 -13.90 -11.52
N THR A 371 0.99 -13.53 -11.54
CA THR A 371 1.61 -12.61 -10.57
C THR A 371 1.27 -11.13 -10.79
N LYS A 372 0.91 -10.72 -12.02
CA LYS A 372 0.54 -9.33 -12.34
C LYS A 372 -0.56 -8.80 -11.41
N ASN A 373 -0.28 -7.69 -10.72
CA ASN A 373 -1.33 -6.92 -10.06
C ASN A 373 -2.05 -6.04 -11.09
N LEU A 374 -3.38 -6.01 -11.00
CA LEU A 374 -4.26 -5.16 -11.82
C LEU A 374 -5.03 -4.13 -10.97
N VAL A 375 -5.00 -4.27 -9.64
CA VAL A 375 -5.79 -3.47 -8.69
C VAL A 375 -4.88 -2.55 -7.87
N THR A 376 -5.12 -1.24 -8.00
CA THR A 376 -4.50 -0.20 -7.18
C THR A 376 -5.53 0.26 -6.13
N GLU A 377 -5.26 0.01 -4.86
CA GLU A 377 -6.15 0.36 -3.75
C GLU A 377 -5.43 1.11 -2.63
N GLY A 378 -6.20 1.79 -1.77
CA GLY A 378 -5.68 2.46 -0.59
C GLY A 378 -6.31 3.83 -0.33
N ILE A 379 -5.72 4.58 0.60
CA ILE A 379 -6.04 5.98 0.89
C ILE A 379 -4.94 6.85 0.29
N TYR A 380 -5.33 7.80 -0.55
CA TYR A 380 -4.42 8.71 -1.26
C TYR A 380 -4.78 10.16 -0.96
N LEU A 381 -3.78 11.05 -0.99
CA LEU A 381 -3.94 12.48 -0.74
C LEU A 381 -3.84 13.25 -2.06
N SER A 382 -4.60 14.34 -2.22
CA SER A 382 -4.55 15.14 -3.46
C SER A 382 -3.16 15.75 -3.75
N SER A 383 -2.32 15.90 -2.72
CA SER A 383 -0.93 16.37 -2.82
C SER A 383 0.07 15.29 -3.24
N SER A 384 -0.24 13.99 -3.04
CA SER A 384 0.60 12.87 -3.49
C SER A 384 0.16 12.31 -4.84
N GLY A 385 -1.13 12.47 -5.18
CA GLY A 385 -1.74 11.81 -6.32
C GLY A 385 -1.85 10.29 -6.12
N ILE A 386 -1.99 9.57 -7.23
CA ILE A 386 -1.97 8.10 -7.30
C ILE A 386 -0.94 7.70 -8.37
N SER A 387 0.03 6.86 -8.02
CA SER A 387 1.05 6.37 -8.96
C SER A 387 0.43 5.44 -10.01
N ASN A 388 0.99 5.44 -11.22
CA ASN A 388 0.56 4.60 -12.35
C ASN A 388 -0.91 4.79 -12.77
N VAL A 389 -1.52 5.94 -12.45
CA VAL A 389 -2.86 6.33 -12.88
C VAL A 389 -2.76 7.61 -13.76
N PRO A 390 -3.49 7.70 -14.88
CA PRO A 390 -3.52 8.90 -15.73
C PRO A 390 -3.82 10.18 -14.95
N SER A 391 -3.13 11.28 -15.28
CA SER A 391 -3.14 12.51 -14.47
C SER A 391 -4.49 13.21 -14.43
N ASP A 392 -5.29 13.07 -15.49
CA ASP A 392 -6.67 13.53 -15.58
C ASP A 392 -7.63 12.65 -14.77
N LEU A 393 -7.49 11.32 -14.82
CA LEU A 393 -8.24 10.39 -13.95
C LEU A 393 -7.92 10.65 -12.46
N SER A 394 -6.64 10.82 -12.10
CA SER A 394 -6.22 11.24 -10.75
C SER A 394 -6.84 12.59 -10.35
N SER A 395 -6.74 13.61 -11.21
CA SER A 395 -7.36 14.93 -10.97
C SER A 395 -8.88 14.84 -10.78
N ARG A 396 -9.53 13.87 -11.43
CA ARG A 396 -10.96 13.61 -11.36
C ARG A 396 -11.36 12.87 -10.08
N ILE A 397 -10.54 11.94 -9.60
CA ILE A 397 -10.68 11.28 -8.28
C ILE A 397 -10.61 12.32 -7.15
N PHE A 398 -9.65 13.25 -7.20
CA PHE A 398 -9.52 14.32 -6.19
C PHE A 398 -10.45 15.52 -6.40
N SER A 399 -11.39 15.44 -7.35
CA SER A 399 -12.29 16.54 -7.68
C SER A 399 -13.13 16.99 -6.47
N PRO A 400 -13.32 18.31 -6.27
CA PRO A 400 -14.24 18.87 -5.27
C PRO A 400 -15.73 18.77 -5.71
N LYS A 401 -16.01 18.20 -6.89
CA LYS A 401 -17.39 17.95 -7.35
C LYS A 401 -18.03 16.75 -6.65
N LEU A 402 -17.25 15.85 -6.06
CA LEU A 402 -17.76 14.66 -5.36
C LEU A 402 -18.44 15.06 -4.05
N SER A 403 -19.73 14.76 -3.92
CA SER A 403 -20.51 15.03 -2.71
C SER A 403 -20.08 14.12 -1.56
N THR A 404 -20.01 14.71 -0.37
CA THR A 404 -19.84 14.06 0.94
C THR A 404 -21.08 14.26 1.83
N ASN A 405 -22.20 14.70 1.23
CA ASN A 405 -23.47 14.93 1.92
C ASN A 405 -24.26 13.63 2.09
N LYS A 406 -24.58 13.26 3.33
CA LYS A 406 -25.34 12.07 3.71
C LYS A 406 -26.64 11.89 2.93
N ASN A 407 -27.40 12.96 2.70
CA ASN A 407 -28.70 12.86 2.04
C ASN A 407 -28.52 12.55 0.54
N THR A 408 -27.54 13.17 -0.12
CA THR A 408 -27.17 12.85 -1.51
C THR A 408 -26.72 11.39 -1.63
N ILE A 409 -25.82 10.96 -0.74
CA ILE A 409 -25.30 9.58 -0.76
C ILE A 409 -26.37 8.54 -0.42
N LYS A 410 -27.32 8.86 0.47
CA LYS A 410 -28.49 8.01 0.73
C LYS A 410 -29.37 7.89 -0.52
N GLU A 411 -29.71 9.01 -1.17
CA GLU A 411 -30.55 9.02 -2.37
C GLU A 411 -29.93 8.20 -3.52
N MET A 412 -28.61 8.29 -3.73
CA MET A 412 -27.91 7.48 -4.73
C MET A 412 -27.92 5.98 -4.39
N LYS A 413 -27.85 5.61 -3.11
CA LYS A 413 -27.95 4.21 -2.67
C LYS A 413 -29.38 3.66 -2.75
N GLU A 414 -30.39 4.50 -2.53
CA GLU A 414 -31.80 4.14 -2.70
C GLU A 414 -32.20 4.05 -4.18
N HIS A 415 -31.45 4.70 -5.08
CA HIS A 415 -31.66 4.68 -6.54
C HIS A 415 -30.36 4.41 -7.33
N PRO A 416 -29.81 3.17 -7.31
CA PRO A 416 -28.62 2.80 -8.06
C PRO A 416 -28.70 3.13 -9.56
N GLY A 417 -27.55 3.44 -10.16
CA GLY A 417 -27.41 4.03 -11.50
C GLY A 417 -27.64 5.55 -11.56
N THR A 418 -28.24 6.16 -10.53
CA THR A 418 -28.49 7.61 -10.53
C THR A 418 -27.22 8.42 -10.25
N LYS A 419 -26.87 9.31 -11.19
CA LYS A 419 -25.82 10.31 -11.02
C LYS A 419 -26.36 11.52 -10.25
N LYS A 420 -25.67 11.92 -9.18
CA LYS A 420 -25.94 13.18 -8.43
C LYS A 420 -24.75 14.13 -8.37
N ASP A 421 -23.58 13.62 -8.70
CA ASP A 421 -22.35 14.36 -8.99
C ASP A 421 -21.57 13.59 -10.08
N ILE A 422 -20.24 13.69 -10.12
CA ILE A 422 -19.38 12.94 -11.05
C ILE A 422 -19.20 11.45 -10.68
N SER A 423 -20.24 10.86 -10.09
CA SER A 423 -20.28 9.46 -9.68
C SER A 423 -21.73 8.93 -9.65
N LEU A 424 -21.85 7.60 -9.65
CA LEU A 424 -23.10 6.86 -9.41
C LEU A 424 -22.85 5.75 -8.38
N TYR A 425 -23.92 5.13 -7.86
CA TYR A 425 -23.83 3.89 -7.10
C TYR A 425 -24.27 2.70 -7.96
N GLY A 426 -23.54 1.58 -7.88
CA GLY A 426 -23.98 0.29 -8.41
C GLY A 426 -25.02 -0.37 -7.50
N LYS A 427 -25.67 -1.42 -8.00
CA LYS A 427 -26.53 -2.31 -7.17
C LYS A 427 -25.72 -3.14 -6.18
N ASP A 428 -24.45 -3.36 -6.48
CA ASP A 428 -23.44 -3.92 -5.57
C ASP A 428 -23.21 -3.08 -4.29
N GLY A 429 -23.72 -1.84 -4.26
CA GLY A 429 -23.60 -0.91 -3.14
C GLY A 429 -22.32 -0.07 -3.15
N TYR A 430 -21.48 -0.20 -4.18
CA TYR A 430 -20.25 0.58 -4.35
C TYR A 430 -20.49 1.86 -5.18
N ARG A 431 -19.68 2.89 -4.91
CA ARG A 431 -19.72 4.17 -5.63
C ARG A 431 -18.67 4.17 -6.74
N TYR A 432 -19.06 4.53 -7.95
CA TYR A 432 -18.19 4.53 -9.14
C TYR A 432 -18.02 5.93 -9.71
N LEU A 433 -16.79 6.31 -10.05
CA LEU A 433 -16.47 7.58 -10.69
C LEU A 433 -16.94 7.57 -12.17
N THR A 434 -17.65 8.60 -12.63
CA THR A 434 -18.04 8.74 -14.05
C THR A 434 -17.02 9.56 -14.82
N VAL A 435 -16.78 9.26 -16.10
CA VAL A 435 -15.94 10.06 -17.02
C VAL A 435 -16.59 11.38 -17.41
N ALA A 436 -17.92 11.39 -17.53
CA ALA A 436 -18.69 12.57 -17.92
C ALA A 436 -19.08 13.42 -16.69
N ASP A 437 -19.10 14.74 -16.89
CA ASP A 437 -19.61 15.74 -15.93
C ASP A 437 -21.14 15.94 -16.01
N SER A 438 -21.83 15.13 -16.82
CA SER A 438 -23.28 15.19 -17.00
C SER A 438 -24.02 14.41 -15.91
N SER A 439 -25.09 15.01 -15.39
CA SER A 439 -26.08 14.34 -14.53
C SER A 439 -26.94 13.31 -15.29
N THR A 440 -26.75 13.18 -16.59
CA THR A 440 -27.36 12.19 -17.49
C THR A 440 -26.29 11.27 -18.09
N GLY A 441 -26.69 10.12 -18.61
CA GLY A 441 -25.83 9.18 -19.33
C GLY A 441 -26.15 7.72 -19.03
N THR A 442 -25.28 6.80 -19.44
CA THR A 442 -25.44 5.34 -19.32
C THR A 442 -24.54 4.75 -18.23
N ASN A 443 -24.65 3.45 -17.99
CA ASN A 443 -23.78 2.72 -17.06
C ASN A 443 -22.32 2.76 -17.55
N ASP A 444 -22.09 2.66 -18.87
CA ASP A 444 -20.80 2.68 -19.55
C ASP A 444 -19.92 3.88 -19.18
N ASP A 445 -20.53 4.99 -18.74
CA ASP A 445 -19.84 6.23 -18.34
C ASP A 445 -18.92 6.06 -17.12
N ILE A 446 -18.85 4.89 -16.48
CA ILE A 446 -17.87 4.59 -15.41
C ILE A 446 -16.58 3.94 -15.90
N ILE A 447 -16.48 3.61 -17.20
CA ILE A 447 -15.24 3.14 -17.83
C ILE A 447 -14.44 4.35 -18.32
N TYR A 448 -13.30 4.61 -17.69
CA TYR A 448 -12.30 5.54 -18.22
C TYR A 448 -11.36 4.80 -19.19
N TYR A 449 -10.87 5.48 -20.24
CA TYR A 449 -9.93 4.93 -21.21
C TYR A 449 -8.77 5.89 -21.48
N ASP A 450 -7.54 5.43 -21.19
CA ASP A 450 -6.32 6.11 -21.60
C ASP A 450 -5.89 5.62 -22.99
N ALA A 451 -6.00 6.49 -23.99
CA ALA A 451 -5.57 6.20 -25.35
C ALA A 451 -4.04 6.09 -25.52
N SER A 452 -3.24 6.56 -24.57
CA SER A 452 -1.77 6.50 -24.62
C SER A 452 -1.22 5.14 -24.18
N SER A 453 -1.73 4.58 -23.06
CA SER A 453 -1.40 3.23 -22.61
C SER A 453 -2.36 2.14 -23.11
N LYS A 454 -3.38 2.49 -23.91
CA LYS A 454 -4.49 1.61 -24.33
C LYS A 454 -5.15 0.86 -23.15
N THR A 455 -5.29 1.54 -22.01
CA THR A 455 -5.74 0.90 -20.77
C THR A 455 -7.10 1.45 -20.36
N TYR A 456 -8.02 0.53 -20.06
CA TYR A 456 -9.32 0.83 -19.49
C TYR A 456 -9.26 0.77 -17.96
N TYR A 457 -9.93 1.70 -17.29
CA TYR A 457 -9.91 1.84 -15.85
C TYR A 457 -11.33 1.89 -15.29
N LEU A 458 -11.61 1.09 -14.27
CA LEU A 458 -12.85 1.13 -13.48
C LEU A 458 -12.48 1.54 -12.04
N THR A 459 -13.12 2.61 -11.53
CA THR A 459 -12.73 3.26 -10.26
C THR A 459 -13.87 3.26 -9.24
N ARG A 460 -13.68 2.52 -8.15
CA ARG A 460 -14.50 2.59 -6.93
C ARG A 460 -14.01 3.70 -6.01
N LEU A 461 -14.95 4.50 -5.51
CA LEU A 461 -14.76 5.53 -4.49
C LEU A 461 -15.27 4.99 -3.15
N LEU A 462 -14.41 4.27 -2.43
CA LEU A 462 -14.75 3.65 -1.14
C LEU A 462 -14.98 4.70 -0.05
N ASP A 463 -14.24 5.80 -0.08
CA ASP A 463 -14.44 6.96 0.79
C ASP A 463 -13.99 8.26 0.12
N VAL A 464 -14.72 9.34 0.41
CA VAL A 464 -14.50 10.68 -0.16
C VAL A 464 -14.46 11.66 1.01
N VAL A 465 -13.28 12.18 1.31
CA VAL A 465 -13.04 12.94 2.55
C VAL A 465 -12.69 14.38 2.24
N ASP A 466 -13.22 15.29 3.04
CA ASP A 466 -13.10 16.73 2.89
C ASP A 466 -13.28 17.44 4.26
N THR A 467 -13.28 18.77 4.28
CA THR A 467 -13.50 19.53 5.52
C THR A 467 -14.93 19.46 6.05
N SER A 468 -15.94 19.24 5.19
CA SER A 468 -17.36 19.20 5.62
C SER A 468 -17.82 17.84 6.15
N SER A 469 -17.24 16.73 5.66
CA SER A 469 -17.44 15.39 6.19
C SER A 469 -16.78 15.18 7.56
N LEU A 470 -15.53 15.64 7.73
CA LEU A 470 -14.81 15.56 9.02
C LEU A 470 -15.22 16.64 10.03
N ALA A 471 -16.09 17.59 9.68
CA ALA A 471 -16.55 18.60 10.61
C ALA A 471 -17.31 17.99 11.80
N ILE A 472 -16.84 18.32 13.01
CA ILE A 472 -17.27 17.72 14.28
C ILE A 472 -18.79 17.80 14.44
N ASN A 473 -19.35 19.01 14.33
CA ASN A 473 -20.78 19.29 14.51
C ASN A 473 -21.62 19.16 13.22
N SER A 474 -21.10 18.50 12.18
CA SER A 474 -21.83 18.33 10.90
C SER A 474 -22.94 17.27 11.02
N SER A 475 -24.19 17.71 10.86
CA SER A 475 -25.40 16.88 10.76
C SER A 475 -25.65 16.32 9.35
N THR A 476 -24.88 16.75 8.36
CA THR A 476 -24.98 16.32 6.95
C THR A 476 -23.79 15.47 6.50
N SER A 477 -22.82 15.20 7.38
CA SER A 477 -21.70 14.31 7.10
C SER A 477 -22.18 12.87 6.85
N VAL A 478 -21.54 12.20 5.88
CA VAL A 478 -21.66 10.75 5.62
C VAL A 478 -21.22 9.85 6.79
N TYR A 479 -20.53 10.41 7.79
CA TYR A 479 -20.03 9.66 8.94
C TYR A 479 -20.98 9.81 10.13
N ASP A 480 -21.79 8.77 10.33
CA ASP A 480 -22.94 8.75 11.24
C ASP A 480 -22.59 8.77 12.74
N THR A 481 -21.34 8.49 13.11
CA THR A 481 -20.88 8.45 14.50
C THR A 481 -19.54 9.17 14.68
N ALA A 482 -19.23 9.58 15.91
CA ALA A 482 -17.97 10.26 16.23
C ALA A 482 -16.77 9.32 16.05
N GLU A 483 -16.94 8.06 16.45
CA GLU A 483 -15.95 6.99 16.37
C GLU A 483 -15.59 6.69 14.91
N LYS A 484 -16.55 6.78 13.98
CA LYS A 484 -16.28 6.60 12.55
C LYS A 484 -15.56 7.80 11.93
N LYS A 485 -15.90 9.03 12.33
CA LYS A 485 -15.13 10.25 11.96
C LYS A 485 -13.69 10.14 12.44
N GLU A 486 -13.50 9.70 13.68
CA GLU A 486 -12.19 9.52 14.31
C GLU A 486 -11.35 8.44 13.60
N GLN A 487 -11.92 7.25 13.34
CA GLN A 487 -11.25 6.19 12.60
C GLN A 487 -10.69 6.72 11.26
N ILE A 488 -11.54 7.40 10.48
CA ILE A 488 -11.17 7.89 9.15
C ILE A 488 -10.14 9.03 9.24
N ALA A 489 -10.29 9.94 10.19
CA ALA A 489 -9.32 10.99 10.44
C ALA A 489 -7.94 10.43 10.82
N ARG A 490 -7.88 9.38 11.65
CA ARG A 490 -6.63 8.68 12.01
C ARG A 490 -6.04 7.87 10.85
N GLU A 491 -6.86 7.17 10.06
CA GLU A 491 -6.41 6.49 8.84
C GLU A 491 -5.73 7.45 7.86
N ILE A 492 -6.30 8.65 7.65
CA ILE A 492 -5.71 9.69 6.79
C ILE A 492 -4.48 10.34 7.44
N ALA A 493 -4.52 10.61 8.76
CA ALA A 493 -3.37 11.15 9.49
C ALA A 493 -2.15 10.24 9.41
N TYR A 494 -2.33 8.91 9.35
CA TYR A 494 -1.25 7.96 9.08
C TYR A 494 -0.70 8.08 7.64
N VAL A 495 -1.55 8.27 6.63
CA VAL A 495 -1.05 8.53 5.26
C VAL A 495 -0.33 9.89 5.18
N MET A 496 -0.79 10.89 5.91
CA MET A 496 -0.10 12.18 6.04
C MET A 496 1.25 12.07 6.78
N SER A 497 1.39 11.19 7.78
CA SER A 497 2.64 11.07 8.55
C SER A 497 3.79 10.45 7.77
N THR A 498 3.51 9.61 6.77
CA THR A 498 4.51 9.14 5.80
C THR A 498 5.07 10.27 4.90
N THR A 499 4.54 11.50 5.00
CA THR A 499 5.06 12.68 4.30
C THR A 499 5.85 13.60 5.25
N GLY A 500 7.05 14.03 4.82
CA GLY A 500 8.06 14.59 5.73
C GLY A 500 7.70 15.86 6.49
N SER A 501 6.77 16.69 6.00
CA SER A 501 6.44 17.99 6.61
C SER A 501 5.75 17.89 7.97
N TYR A 502 5.12 16.76 8.29
CA TYR A 502 4.51 16.53 9.61
C TYR A 502 5.46 15.85 10.61
N LYS A 503 6.42 15.03 10.14
CA LYS A 503 7.39 14.34 11.02
C LYS A 503 8.16 15.32 11.89
N THR A 504 8.74 16.39 11.31
CA THR A 504 9.51 17.41 12.06
C THR A 504 8.66 18.12 13.12
N ASN A 505 7.44 18.54 12.77
CA ASN A 505 6.54 19.23 13.69
C ASN A 505 6.06 18.31 14.83
N SER A 506 5.83 17.03 14.52
CA SER A 506 5.51 16.02 15.52
C SER A 506 6.68 15.75 16.47
N ALA A 507 7.91 15.65 15.95
CA ALA A 507 9.09 15.40 16.78
C ALA A 507 9.29 16.53 17.81
N VAL A 508 9.26 17.79 17.36
CA VAL A 508 9.35 18.96 18.25
C VAL A 508 8.21 18.97 19.27
N TYR A 509 6.97 18.68 18.85
CA TYR A 509 5.83 18.57 19.77
C TYR A 509 6.08 17.52 20.85
N TRP A 510 6.48 16.30 20.49
CA TRP A 510 6.64 15.22 21.45
C TRP A 510 7.86 15.39 22.36
N PHE A 511 9.01 15.84 21.85
CA PHE A 511 10.18 16.18 22.67
C PHE A 511 9.82 17.25 23.72
N SER A 512 9.10 18.31 23.34
CA SER A 512 8.67 19.38 24.26
C SER A 512 7.73 18.93 25.39
N ARG A 513 7.18 17.73 25.31
CA ARG A 513 6.27 17.14 26.31
C ARG A 513 6.96 16.15 27.24
N THR A 514 8.20 15.76 26.94
CA THR A 514 8.99 14.92 27.83
C THR A 514 9.47 15.71 29.04
N LYS A 515 9.66 15.03 30.17
CA LYS A 515 10.22 15.62 31.41
C LYS A 515 11.74 15.40 31.50
N PHE A 516 12.39 15.19 30.35
CA PHE A 516 13.84 15.03 30.32
C PHE A 516 14.51 16.35 30.68
N LYS A 517 15.45 16.28 31.62
CA LYS A 517 16.34 17.40 31.92
C LYS A 517 17.41 17.42 30.85
N TYR A 518 17.21 18.26 29.83
CA TYR A 518 18.30 18.74 29.01
C TYR A 518 18.95 19.91 29.75
N THR A 519 20.29 19.95 29.85
CA THR A 519 20.97 21.24 29.77
C THR A 519 21.23 21.54 28.29
N ASP A 520 21.35 22.83 27.94
CA ASP A 520 21.68 23.20 26.56
C ASP A 520 23.08 22.71 26.15
N GLU A 521 23.97 22.49 27.14
CA GLU A 521 25.30 21.91 26.96
C GLU A 521 25.23 20.40 26.67
N ASP A 522 24.41 19.60 27.38
CA ASP A 522 24.24 18.15 27.09
C ASP A 522 23.74 17.91 25.64
N PHE A 523 22.95 18.84 25.10
CA PHE A 523 22.41 18.75 23.74
C PHE A 523 23.39 19.25 22.67
N LEU A 524 24.30 20.17 23.01
CA LEU A 524 25.33 20.71 22.12
C LEU A 524 26.68 19.97 22.20
N GLU A 525 26.94 19.17 23.23
CA GLU A 525 27.99 18.14 23.19
C GLU A 525 27.55 16.86 22.44
N TYR A 526 26.28 16.79 21.99
CA TYR A 526 25.73 15.68 21.21
C TYR A 526 25.17 16.09 19.82
N MET A 527 25.27 17.35 19.40
CA MET A 527 24.91 17.82 18.03
C MET A 527 26.03 18.65 17.40
#